data_AF-A0A536Z0W8-F1
#
_entry.id   AF-A0A536Z0W8-F1
#
_cell.length_a   1.000
_cell.length_b   1.000
_cell.length_c   1.000
_cell.angle_alpha   90.00
_cell.angle_beta   90.00
_cell.angle_gamma   90.00
#
_symmetry.space_group_name_H-M   'P 1'
#
loop_
_entity.id
_entity.type
_entity.pdbx_description
1 polymer ?
#
loop_
_entity_poly.entity_id
_entity_poly.type
_entity_poly.pdbx_seq_one_letter_code
_entity_poly.pdbx_strand_id
1 'polypeptide(L)' 'AMALAKDLTQMSLPDIGDAFGNRDHTTVLHACRTIAMLREKNHDINRDYHVLEQVLKG' A
#
# COMPACT_ATOMS: atom_id res chain seq x y z
N ALA A 1 -2.49 -1.04 -3.69
CA ALA A 1 -2.71 -2.43 -3.24
C ALA A 1 -1.72 -2.82 -2.13
N MET A 2 -0.40 -2.92 -2.37
CA MET A 2 0.57 -3.29 -1.31
C MET A 2 0.64 -2.30 -0.13
N ALA A 3 0.65 -1.00 -0.42
CA ALA A 3 0.64 0.04 0.63
C ALA A 3 -0.61 -0.07 1.52
N LEU A 4 -1.79 -0.20 0.91
CA LEU A 4 -3.04 -0.43 1.63
C LEU A 4 -3.02 -1.74 2.42
N ALA A 5 -2.50 -2.84 1.85
CA ALA A 5 -2.37 -4.10 2.58
C ALA A 5 -1.49 -3.93 3.83
N LYS A 6 -0.42 -3.13 3.75
CA LYS A 6 0.43 -2.82 4.90
C LYS A 6 -0.27 -1.98 5.96
N ASP A 7 -1.11 -1.03 5.55
CA ASP A 7 -1.82 -0.12 6.46
C ASP A 7 -3.07 -0.75 7.08
N LEU A 8 -3.71 -1.68 6.36
CA LEU A 8 -4.98 -2.31 6.75
C LEU A 8 -4.79 -3.65 7.45
N THR A 9 -3.60 -4.25 7.41
CA THR A 9 -3.33 -5.56 8.00
C THR A 9 -2.08 -5.52 8.88
N GLN A 10 -1.96 -6.50 9.78
CA GLN A 10 -0.77 -6.68 10.61
C GLN A 10 0.31 -7.52 9.93
N MET A 11 0.19 -7.77 8.62
CA MET A 11 1.14 -8.61 7.88
C MET A 11 2.53 -7.97 7.80
N SER A 12 3.57 -8.81 7.78
CA SER A 12 4.93 -8.36 7.57
C SER A 12 5.18 -8.01 6.10
N LEU A 13 6.25 -7.25 5.81
CA LEU A 13 6.59 -6.91 4.41
C LEU A 13 6.90 -8.17 3.56
N PRO A 14 7.60 -9.20 4.09
CA PRO A 14 7.72 -10.50 3.41
C PRO A 14 6.37 -11.16 3.13
N ASP A 15 5.48 -11.27 4.11
CA ASP A 15 4.18 -11.94 3.92
C ASP A 15 3.32 -11.24 2.86
N ILE A 16 3.39 -9.90 2.82
CA ILE A 16 2.75 -9.11 1.76
C ILE A 16 3.45 -9.40 0.42
N GLY A 17 4.77 -9.48 0.37
CA GLY A 17 5.50 -9.84 -0.84
C GLY A 17 5.04 -11.17 -1.43
N ASP A 18 4.92 -12.19 -0.57
CA ASP A 18 4.47 -13.54 -0.90
C ASP A 18 3.03 -13.53 -1.41
N ALA A 19 2.12 -12.84 -0.71
CA ALA A 19 0.72 -12.70 -1.12
C ALA A 19 0.54 -11.98 -2.46
N PHE A 20 1.50 -11.13 -2.85
CA PHE A 20 1.50 -10.40 -4.12
C PHE A 20 2.37 -11.08 -5.22
N GLY A 21 2.54 -12.40 -5.13
CA GLY A 21 3.18 -13.24 -6.14
C GLY A 21 4.66 -13.48 -5.87
N ASN A 22 5.05 -13.75 -4.62
CA ASN A 22 6.44 -13.96 -4.20
C ASN A 22 7.37 -12.80 -4.59
N ARG A 23 6.87 -11.57 -4.46
CA ARG A 23 7.67 -10.37 -4.68
C ARG A 23 8.60 -10.16 -3.50
N ASP A 24 9.82 -9.72 -3.78
CA ASP A 24 10.79 -9.40 -2.74
C ASP A 24 10.22 -8.34 -1.78
N HIS A 25 10.41 -8.53 -0.47
CA HIS A 25 9.97 -7.60 0.56
C HIS A 25 10.46 -6.15 0.34
N THR A 26 11.62 -5.97 -0.31
CA THR A 26 12.13 -4.66 -0.72
C THR A 26 11.28 -4.00 -1.81
N THR A 27 10.62 -4.78 -2.67
CA THR A 27 9.64 -4.29 -3.66
C THR A 27 8.40 -3.75 -2.95
N VAL A 28 7.94 -4.43 -1.91
CA VAL A 28 6.82 -3.95 -1.08
C VAL A 28 7.21 -2.66 -0.38
N LEU A 29 8.41 -2.60 0.22
CA LEU A 29 8.94 -1.39 0.84
C LEU A 29 9.00 -0.21 -0.15
N HIS A 30 9.51 -0.46 -1.36
CA HIS A 30 9.60 0.55 -2.41
C HIS A 30 8.20 1.02 -2.84
N ALA A 31 7.25 0.10 -3.01
CA ALA A 31 5.87 0.42 -3.35
C ALA A 31 5.20 1.30 -2.28
N CYS A 32 5.38 0.98 -0.99
CA CYS A 32 4.86 1.79 0.11
C CYS A 32 5.43 3.21 0.10
N ARG A 33 6.75 3.35 -0.06
CA ARG A 33 7.40 4.67 -0.15
C ARG A 33 6.95 5.47 -1.37
N THR A 34 6.83 4.80 -2.53
CA THR A 34 6.38 5.44 -3.77
C THR A 34 4.96 5.99 -3.62
N ILE A 35 4.05 5.20 -3.05
CA ILE A 35 2.67 5.64 -2.81
C ILE A 35 2.63 6.79 -1.81
N ALA A 36 3.41 6.75 -0.73
CA ALA A 36 3.49 7.87 0.21
C ALA A 36 3.90 9.18 -0.48
N MET A 37 4.97 9.16 -1.29
CA MET A 37 5.41 10.33 -2.06
C MET A 37 4.38 10.80 -3.08
N LEU A 38 3.68 9.88 -3.75
CA LEU A 38 2.65 10.23 -4.72
C LEU A 38 1.44 10.87 -4.06
N ARG A 39 1.06 10.43 -2.86
CA ARG A 39 -0.03 11.03 -2.07
C ARG A 39 0.31 12.45 -1.61
N GLU A 40 1.58 12.73 -1.33
CA GLU A 40 2.02 14.09 -0.99
C GLU A 40 1.98 15.03 -2.21
N LYS A 41 2.33 14.51 -3.39
CA LYS A 41 2.45 15.33 -4.61
C LYS A 41 1.17 15.46 -5.42
N ASN A 42 0.25 14.50 -5.30
CA ASN A 42 -0.96 14.44 -6.10
C ASN A 42 -2.20 14.25 -5.21
N HIS A 43 -3.02 15.30 -5.15
CA HIS A 43 -4.26 15.32 -4.36
C HIS A 43 -5.30 14.31 -4.84
N ASP A 44 -5.36 14.00 -6.14
CA ASP A 44 -6.28 13.01 -6.69
C ASP A 44 -5.90 11.60 -6.21
N ILE A 45 -4.61 11.27 -6.24
CA ILE A 45 -4.10 9.97 -5.72
C ILE A 45 -4.38 9.87 -4.21
N ASN A 46 -4.19 10.95 -3.46
CA ASN A 46 -4.49 10.92 -2.02
C ASN A 46 -5.99 10.74 -1.75
N ARG A 47 -6.86 11.38 -2.54
CA ARG A 47 -8.30 11.22 -2.46
C ARG A 47 -8.71 9.78 -2.77
N ASP A 48 -8.25 9.23 -3.89
CA ASP A 48 -8.57 7.86 -4.30
C ASP A 48 -8.05 6.84 -3.29
N TYR A 49 -6.85 7.05 -2.75
CA TYR A 49 -6.29 6.22 -1.68
C TYR A 49 -7.19 6.23 -0.44
N HIS A 50 -7.65 7.40 -0.02
CA HIS A 50 -8.49 7.53 1.17
C HIS A 50 -9.88 6.91 0.94
N VAL A 51 -10.48 7.09 -0.25
CA VAL A 51 -11.74 6.44 -0.60
C VAL A 51 -11.60 4.92 -0.55
N LEU A 52 -10.55 4.36 -1.16
CA LEU A 52 -10.28 2.92 -1.13
C LEU A 52 -10.03 2.41 0.29
N GLU A 53 -9.32 3.17 1.12
CA GLU A 53 -9.10 2.84 2.52
C GLU A 53 -10.41 2.78 3.31
N GLN A 54 -11.31 3.74 3.13
CA GLN A 54 -12.63 3.76 3.80
C GLN A 54 -13.51 2.60 3.34
N VAL A 55 -13.53 2.30 2.04
CA VAL A 55 -14.31 1.19 1.47
C VAL A 55 -13.84 -0.18 1.98
N LEU A 56 -12.55 -0.33 2.28
CA LEU A 56 -12.00 -1.59 2.79
C LEU A 56 -12.07 -1.72 4.33
N LYS A 57 -12.23 -0.61 5.05
CA LYS A 57 -12.42 -0.58 6.52
C LYS A 57 -13.89 -0.69 6.94
N GLY A 58 -14.81 -0.26 6.07
CA GLY A 58 -16.25 -0.38 6.26
C GLY A 58 -16.78 -1.77 5.96
#